data_AF-A0A8B6H7X3-F1
#
_entry.id   AF-A0A8B6H7X3-F1
#
_cell.length_a   1.000
_cell.length_b   1.000
_cell.length_c   1.000
_cell.angle_alpha   90.00
_cell.angle_beta   90.00
_cell.angle_gamma   90.00
#
_symmetry.space_group_name_H-M   'P 1'
#
loop_
_entity.id
_entity.type
_entity.pdbx_description
1 polymer ?
#
loop_
_entity_poly.entity_id
_entity_poly.type
_entity_poly.pdbx_seq_one_letter_code
_entity_poly.pdbx_strand_id
1 'polypeptide(L)'
;VRQYRKSSEKDDRVDTIWNELQGICLHGNQRGTVQDLKRDTQVLLKKIRGEKEILRIVSLLKNGFKGTCTKPVRDCTELKKYNKLSGVYKITAGNSKALKVYCDMTTDGGGWSIIQRHQDGNVDFQRTWAEYENGFGNLEGDYWLGK
;
A
#
# COMPACT_ATOMS: atom_id res chain seq x y z
N VAL A 1 -15.79 28.27 -32.91
CA VAL A 1 -15.65 28.59 -31.47
C VAL A 1 -15.51 27.28 -30.69
N ARG A 2 -14.29 26.86 -30.33
CA ARG A 2 -14.08 25.68 -29.47
C ARG A 2 -14.10 26.15 -28.02
N GLN A 3 -15.21 25.95 -27.32
CA GLN A 3 -15.27 26.18 -25.88
C GLN A 3 -14.52 25.03 -25.18
N TYR A 4 -13.31 25.30 -24.71
CA TYR A 4 -12.70 24.48 -23.67
C TYR A 4 -13.47 24.75 -22.37
N ARG A 5 -14.28 23.78 -21.95
CA ARG A 5 -14.94 23.78 -20.64
C ARG A 5 -13.83 23.80 -19.58
N LYS A 6 -13.70 24.90 -18.84
CA LYS A 6 -12.82 24.95 -17.65
C LYS A 6 -13.26 23.83 -16.71
N SER A 7 -12.45 22.77 -16.63
CA SER A 7 -12.52 21.81 -15.51
C SER A 7 -12.47 22.62 -14.23
N SER A 8 -13.37 22.37 -13.28
CA SER A 8 -13.37 23.14 -12.05
C SER A 8 -12.13 22.78 -11.25
N GLU A 9 -11.52 23.75 -10.58
CA GLU A 9 -10.36 23.53 -9.71
C GLU A 9 -10.63 22.44 -8.63
N LYS A 10 -11.91 22.20 -8.31
CA LYS A 10 -12.34 21.10 -7.43
C LYS A 10 -12.22 19.72 -8.08
N ASP A 11 -12.55 19.59 -9.37
CA ASP A 11 -12.40 18.34 -10.12
C ASP A 11 -10.91 17.98 -10.26
N ASP A 12 -10.07 18.96 -10.54
CA ASP A 12 -8.62 18.76 -10.69
C ASP A 12 -7.96 18.27 -9.38
N ARG A 13 -8.40 18.78 -8.22
CA ARG A 13 -7.94 18.31 -6.90
C ARG A 13 -8.41 16.90 -6.58
N VAL A 14 -9.64 16.56 -6.97
CA VAL A 14 -10.19 15.22 -6.80
C VAL A 14 -9.45 14.23 -7.69
N ASP A 15 -9.15 14.59 -8.93
CA ASP A 15 -8.37 13.78 -9.85
C ASP A 15 -6.92 13.59 -9.38
N THR A 16 -6.31 14.62 -8.78
CA THR A 16 -4.98 14.51 -8.17
C THR A 16 -4.96 13.48 -7.05
N ILE A 17 -5.94 13.52 -6.15
CA ILE A 17 -6.08 12.53 -5.06
C ILE A 17 -6.26 11.11 -5.63
N TRP A 18 -7.07 10.94 -6.67
CA TRP A 18 -7.24 9.62 -7.31
C TRP A 18 -5.96 9.13 -8.01
N ASN A 19 -5.19 10.05 -8.60
CA ASN A 19 -3.93 9.74 -9.25
C ASN A 19 -2.84 9.34 -8.24
N GLU A 20 -2.92 9.77 -6.99
CA GLU A 20 -2.02 9.35 -5.90
C GLU A 20 -2.39 7.98 -5.32
N LEU A 21 -3.64 7.55 -5.47
CA LEU A 21 -4.17 6.32 -4.85
C LEU A 21 -3.88 5.02 -5.63
N GLN A 22 -3.04 5.04 -6.68
CA GLN A 22 -2.83 3.90 -7.61
C GLN A 22 -2.66 2.53 -6.92
N GLY A 23 -3.51 1.56 -7.25
CA GLY A 23 -3.54 0.26 -6.57
C GLY A 23 -4.78 -0.61 -6.87
N ILE A 24 -4.86 -1.74 -6.17
CA ILE A 24 -6.06 -2.58 -6.06
C ILE A 24 -6.76 -2.17 -4.77
N CYS A 25 -8.05 -1.86 -4.85
CA CYS A 25 -8.84 -1.49 -3.69
C CYS A 25 -9.55 -2.74 -3.16
N LEU A 26 -9.41 -3.00 -1.86
CA LEU A 26 -10.28 -3.95 -1.16
C LEU A 26 -11.46 -3.14 -0.60
N HIS A 27 -12.63 -3.28 -1.24
CA HIS A 27 -13.85 -2.63 -0.78
C HIS A 27 -14.86 -3.71 -0.35
N GLY A 28 -15.08 -3.86 0.95
CA GLY A 28 -15.91 -4.95 1.47
C GLY A 28 -15.38 -6.33 1.06
N ASN A 29 -16.25 -7.19 0.49
CA ASN A 29 -15.92 -8.55 0.07
C ASN A 29 -15.57 -8.68 -1.43
N GLN A 30 -15.35 -7.56 -2.13
CA GLN A 30 -15.04 -7.53 -3.57
C GLN A 30 -13.67 -6.93 -3.87
N ARG A 31 -13.02 -7.47 -4.90
CA ARG A 31 -11.68 -7.09 -5.38
C ARG A 31 -11.83 -6.25 -6.65
N GLY A 32 -11.28 -5.03 -6.67
CA GLY A 32 -11.36 -4.13 -7.83
C GLY A 32 -10.13 -3.22 -7.96
N THR A 33 -10.02 -2.48 -9.06
CA THR A 33 -8.95 -1.50 -9.29
C THR A 33 -9.29 -0.12 -8.73
N VAL A 34 -8.31 0.77 -8.58
CA VAL A 34 -8.58 2.20 -8.28
C VAL A 34 -9.46 2.87 -9.33
N GLN A 35 -9.38 2.43 -10.58
CA GLN A 35 -10.27 2.92 -11.64
C GLN A 35 -11.73 2.49 -11.38
N ASP A 36 -11.94 1.29 -10.84
CA ASP A 36 -13.26 0.84 -10.40
C ASP A 36 -13.78 1.65 -9.23
N LEU A 37 -12.94 1.89 -8.20
CA LEU A 37 -13.31 2.74 -7.08
C LEU A 37 -13.64 4.18 -7.53
N LYS A 38 -12.84 4.74 -8.44
CA LYS A 38 -13.06 6.06 -9.03
C LYS A 38 -14.40 6.10 -9.76
N ARG A 39 -14.69 5.10 -10.60
CA ARG A 39 -15.95 4.95 -11.33
C ARG A 39 -17.15 4.87 -10.37
N ASP A 40 -17.08 4.00 -9.38
CA ASP A 40 -18.17 3.79 -8.41
C ASP A 40 -18.43 5.05 -7.59
N THR A 41 -17.37 5.71 -7.12
CA THR A 41 -17.46 6.97 -6.39
C THR A 41 -18.02 8.08 -7.28
N GLN A 42 -17.62 8.17 -8.55
CA GLN A 42 -18.19 9.14 -9.50
C GLN A 42 -19.69 8.91 -9.76
N VAL A 43 -20.13 7.65 -9.83
CA VAL A 43 -21.57 7.32 -9.98
C VAL A 43 -22.35 7.78 -8.75
N LEU A 44 -21.80 7.59 -7.55
CA LEU A 44 -22.42 8.06 -6.30
C LEU A 44 -22.42 9.59 -6.20
N LEU A 45 -21.31 10.24 -6.56
CA LEU A 45 -21.18 11.70 -6.55
C LEU A 45 -22.19 12.37 -7.49
N LYS A 46 -22.47 11.79 -8.66
CA LYS A 46 -23.48 12.28 -9.61
C LYS A 46 -24.92 12.23 -9.08
N LYS A 47 -25.20 11.41 -8.07
CA LYS A 47 -26.54 11.29 -7.46
C LYS A 47 -26.78 12.34 -6.36
N ILE A 48 -25.75 13.06 -5.93
CA ILE A 48 -25.84 14.06 -4.86
C ILE A 48 -26.23 15.41 -5.44
N ARG A 49 -27.20 16.10 -4.81
CA ARG A 49 -27.79 17.35 -5.32
C ARG A 49 -27.20 18.63 -4.70
N GLY A 50 -26.32 18.53 -3.69
CA GLY A 50 -25.82 19.68 -2.92
C GLY A 50 -24.31 19.69 -2.69
N GLU A 51 -23.69 20.86 -2.87
CA GLU A 51 -22.24 21.07 -2.76
C GLU A 51 -21.69 20.84 -1.33
N LYS A 52 -22.49 21.18 -0.31
CA LYS A 52 -22.15 20.91 1.11
C LYS A 52 -22.12 19.40 1.42
N GLU A 53 -22.90 18.61 0.70
CA GLU A 53 -23.00 17.17 0.87
C GLU A 53 -21.84 16.44 0.19
N ILE A 54 -21.40 16.94 -0.98
CA ILE A 54 -20.16 16.53 -1.65
C ILE A 54 -18.95 16.73 -0.73
N LEU A 55 -18.80 17.91 -0.13
CA LEU A 55 -17.66 18.21 0.75
C LEU A 55 -17.64 17.34 2.01
N ARG A 56 -18.82 17.03 2.57
CA ARG A 56 -18.96 16.12 3.71
C ARG A 56 -18.55 14.70 3.34
N ILE A 57 -18.97 14.21 2.17
CA ILE A 57 -18.61 12.87 1.68
C ILE A 57 -17.13 12.78 1.31
N VAL A 58 -16.56 13.80 0.68
CA VAL A 58 -15.11 13.86 0.42
C VAL A 58 -14.31 13.84 1.73
N SER A 59 -14.78 14.55 2.77
CA SER A 59 -14.18 14.48 4.11
C SER A 59 -14.32 13.09 4.74
N LEU A 60 -15.48 12.44 4.58
CA LEU A 60 -15.70 11.07 5.04
C LEU A 60 -14.88 10.04 4.24
N LEU A 61 -14.62 10.25 2.95
CA LEU A 61 -13.74 9.40 2.16
C LEU A 61 -12.28 9.56 2.62
N LYS A 62 -11.85 10.79 2.89
CA LYS A 62 -10.51 11.07 3.45
C LYS A 62 -10.30 10.46 4.83
N ASN A 63 -11.33 10.47 5.67
CA ASN A 63 -11.25 10.03 7.07
C ASN A 63 -11.73 8.58 7.29
N GLY A 64 -12.45 7.99 6.33
CA GLY A 64 -13.25 6.78 6.52
C GLY A 64 -12.99 5.66 5.52
N PHE A 65 -12.14 5.87 4.50
CA PHE A 65 -11.70 4.77 3.65
C PHE A 65 -10.71 3.87 4.43
N LYS A 66 -11.24 2.93 5.21
CA LYS A 66 -10.49 1.82 5.82
C LYS A 66 -10.24 0.72 4.78
N GLY A 67 -9.60 1.09 3.67
CA GLY A 67 -9.15 0.17 2.64
C GLY A 67 -7.70 0.50 2.32
N THR A 68 -6.78 -0.44 2.56
CA THR A 68 -5.41 -0.27 2.10
C THR A 68 -5.42 -0.41 0.58
N CYS A 69 -5.17 0.70 -0.13
CA CYS A 69 -4.93 0.69 -1.58
C CYS A 69 -3.50 0.21 -1.81
N THR A 70 -3.24 -1.06 -1.51
CA THR A 70 -1.93 -1.65 -1.72
C THR A 70 -2.05 -2.58 -2.90
N LYS A 71 -1.39 -2.21 -4.01
CA LYS A 71 -0.99 -3.21 -5.00
C LYS A 71 -0.25 -4.31 -4.23
N PRO A 72 -0.63 -5.60 -4.36
CA PRO A 72 0.24 -6.67 -3.89
C PRO A 72 1.57 -6.51 -4.61
N VAL A 73 2.58 -6.06 -3.86
CA VAL A 73 3.93 -5.88 -4.37
C VAL A 73 4.66 -7.20 -4.22
N ARG A 74 5.43 -7.59 -5.23
CA ARG A 74 6.12 -8.88 -5.20
C ARG A 74 7.29 -8.89 -4.24
N ASP A 75 7.94 -7.74 -4.12
CA ASP A 75 9.15 -7.53 -3.34
C ASP A 75 9.31 -6.05 -2.98
N CYS A 76 10.37 -5.75 -2.22
CA CYS A 76 10.69 -4.38 -1.81
C CYS A 76 11.15 -3.50 -2.99
N THR A 77 11.66 -4.10 -4.07
CA THR A 77 12.07 -3.36 -5.28
C THR A 77 10.87 -2.78 -6.00
N GLU A 78 9.78 -3.54 -6.09
CA GLU A 78 8.51 -3.07 -6.62
C GLU A 78 7.87 -2.03 -5.68
N LEU A 79 7.89 -2.28 -4.37
CA LEU A 79 7.36 -1.34 -3.37
C LEU A 79 8.05 0.02 -3.42
N LYS A 80 9.37 0.05 -3.65
CA LYS A 80 10.18 1.27 -3.72
C LYS A 80 9.69 2.29 -4.76
N LYS A 81 8.95 1.85 -5.78
CA LYS A 81 8.35 2.74 -6.79
C LYS A 81 7.28 3.64 -6.19
N TYR A 82 6.65 3.21 -5.10
CA TYR A 82 5.51 3.86 -4.46
C TYR A 82 5.82 4.38 -3.05
N ASN A 83 6.81 3.79 -2.36
CA ASN A 83 7.17 4.15 -1.00
C ASN A 83 8.71 4.20 -0.83
N LYS A 84 9.23 5.25 -0.19
CA LYS A 84 10.66 5.45 0.06
C LYS A 84 11.09 5.20 1.51
N LEU A 85 10.16 4.83 2.38
CA LEU A 85 10.43 4.61 3.80
C LEU A 85 10.78 3.14 4.07
N SER A 86 11.90 2.91 4.76
CA SER A 86 12.26 1.60 5.28
C SER A 86 11.28 1.14 6.36
N GLY A 87 11.03 -0.16 6.48
CA GLY A 87 10.09 -0.70 7.46
C GLY A 87 9.54 -2.07 7.08
N VAL A 88 8.63 -2.60 7.91
CA VAL A 88 8.02 -3.92 7.69
C VAL A 88 6.82 -3.80 6.77
N TYR A 89 6.84 -4.53 5.66
CA TYR A 89 5.77 -4.53 4.66
C TYR A 89 5.32 -5.94 4.32
N LYS A 90 4.06 -6.04 3.89
CA LYS A 90 3.48 -7.28 3.37
C LYS A 90 3.74 -7.35 1.87
N ILE A 91 4.45 -8.40 1.43
CA ILE A 91 4.77 -8.68 0.04
C ILE A 91 4.14 -10.02 -0.39
N THR A 92 3.90 -10.20 -1.69
CA THR A 92 3.32 -11.41 -2.26
C THR A 92 4.21 -11.91 -3.40
N ALA A 93 5.12 -12.83 -3.10
CA ALA A 93 6.02 -13.41 -4.09
C ALA A 93 5.27 -14.34 -5.06
N GLY A 94 4.79 -13.81 -6.19
CA GLY A 94 4.08 -14.58 -7.21
C GLY A 94 2.71 -15.10 -6.74
N ASN A 95 2.47 -16.41 -6.88
CA ASN A 95 1.23 -17.07 -6.42
C ASN A 95 1.30 -17.53 -4.96
N SER A 96 2.39 -17.20 -4.26
CA SER A 96 2.62 -17.63 -2.88
C SER A 96 1.76 -16.83 -1.89
N LYS A 97 1.61 -17.39 -0.68
CA LYS A 97 0.99 -16.70 0.44
C LYS A 97 1.76 -15.40 0.73
N ALA A 98 1.02 -14.35 1.06
CA ALA A 98 1.62 -13.08 1.42
C ALA A 98 2.46 -13.20 2.70
N LEU A 99 3.69 -12.69 2.65
CA LEU A 99 4.70 -12.73 3.71
C LEU A 99 5.01 -11.31 4.17
N LYS A 100 5.37 -11.15 5.45
CA LYS A 100 5.90 -9.87 5.95
C LYS A 100 7.42 -9.88 5.88
N VAL A 101 8.03 -8.81 5.37
CA VAL A 101 9.48 -8.65 5.30
C VAL A 101 9.86 -7.24 5.71
N TYR A 102 11.06 -7.04 6.26
CA TYR A 102 11.63 -5.71 6.38
C TYR A 102 12.18 -5.27 5.01
N CYS A 103 11.74 -4.10 4.54
CA CYS A 103 12.26 -3.45 3.36
C CYS A 103 13.22 -2.33 3.76
N ASP A 104 14.47 -2.41 3.29
CA ASP A 104 15.38 -1.27 3.33
C ASP A 104 15.26 -0.48 2.02
N MET A 105 14.73 0.74 2.14
CA MET A 105 14.49 1.65 1.02
C MET A 105 15.58 2.71 0.87
N THR A 106 16.63 2.65 1.70
CA THR A 106 17.65 3.69 1.85
C THR A 106 19.05 3.23 1.44
N THR A 107 19.50 2.06 1.91
CA THR A 107 20.87 1.60 1.73
C THR A 107 21.15 1.19 0.29
N ASP A 108 22.27 1.66 -0.27
CA ASP A 108 22.71 1.35 -1.64
C ASP A 108 21.62 1.56 -2.70
N GLY A 109 20.91 2.68 -2.56
CA GLY A 109 19.79 3.04 -3.40
C GLY A 109 18.47 2.42 -2.93
N GLY A 110 18.44 1.36 -2.14
CA GLY A 110 17.26 0.77 -1.51
C GLY A 110 16.44 -0.17 -2.40
N GLY A 111 15.36 -0.71 -1.84
CA GLY A 111 14.50 -1.72 -2.48
C GLY A 111 14.86 -3.14 -2.06
N TRP A 112 15.62 -3.28 -0.98
CA TRP A 112 16.12 -4.56 -0.49
C TRP A 112 15.08 -5.24 0.39
N SER A 113 14.81 -6.52 0.09
CA SER A 113 14.09 -7.41 0.99
C SER A 113 15.10 -8.08 1.91
N ILE A 114 15.07 -7.75 3.20
CA ILE A 114 16.03 -8.25 4.17
C ILE A 114 15.57 -9.63 4.65
N ILE A 115 16.44 -10.64 4.51
CA ILE A 115 16.15 -12.03 4.92
C ILE A 115 16.70 -12.38 6.30
N GLN A 116 17.72 -11.65 6.76
CA GLN A 116 18.32 -11.76 8.08
C GLN A 116 18.72 -10.36 8.54
N ARG A 117 18.45 -10.05 9.81
CA ARG A 117 18.88 -8.80 10.44
C ARG A 117 19.44 -9.08 11.83
N HIS A 118 20.58 -8.47 12.13
CA HIS A 118 21.21 -8.49 13.45
C HIS A 118 21.70 -7.08 13.76
N GLN A 119 21.06 -6.43 14.71
CA GLN A 119 21.33 -5.06 15.15
C GLN A 119 21.62 -4.98 16.64
N ASP A 120 20.79 -5.62 17.46
CA ASP A 120 20.78 -5.35 18.90
C ASP A 120 21.30 -6.52 19.74
N GLY A 121 21.51 -7.70 19.14
CA GLY A 121 21.99 -8.90 19.85
C GLY A 121 20.92 -9.60 20.70
N ASN A 122 19.65 -9.23 20.52
CA ASN A 122 18.54 -9.66 21.38
C ASN A 122 17.94 -11.03 21.00
N VAL A 123 18.32 -11.57 19.84
CA VAL A 123 17.86 -12.87 19.36
C VAL A 123 19.04 -13.82 19.25
N ASP A 124 18.93 -14.98 19.89
CA ASP A 124 19.89 -16.07 19.72
C ASP A 124 19.77 -16.70 18.33
N PHE A 125 20.91 -16.82 17.63
CA PHE A 125 21.03 -17.45 16.31
C PHE A 125 21.56 -18.90 16.39
N GLN A 126 21.87 -19.43 17.57
CA GLN A 126 22.17 -20.85 17.77
C GLN A 126 20.88 -21.67 17.79
N ARG A 127 20.26 -21.80 16.61
CA ARG A 127 18.93 -22.42 16.43
C ARG A 127 18.99 -23.75 15.69
N THR A 128 17.96 -24.56 15.88
CA THR A 128 17.77 -25.83 15.17
C THR A 128 17.46 -25.60 13.69
N TRP A 129 17.66 -26.63 12.86
CA TRP A 129 17.31 -26.56 11.44
C TRP A 129 15.83 -26.22 11.21
N ALA A 130 14.94 -26.81 12.01
CA ALA A 130 13.51 -26.54 11.92
C ALA A 130 13.17 -25.06 12.21
N GLU A 131 13.89 -24.41 13.12
CA GLU A 131 13.70 -22.98 13.39
C GLU A 131 14.23 -22.11 12.23
N TYR A 132 15.35 -22.49 11.62
CA TYR A 132 15.86 -21.82 10.41
C TYR A 132 14.93 -22.00 9.20
N GLU A 133 14.24 -23.13 9.09
CA GLU A 133 13.23 -23.34 8.05
C GLU A 133 11.99 -22.46 8.29
N ASN A 134 11.51 -22.38 9.53
CA ASN A 134 10.29 -21.62 9.87
C ASN A 134 10.49 -20.11 10.03
N GLY A 135 11.71 -19.67 10.34
CA GLY A 135 12.00 -18.29 10.74
C GLY A 135 11.85 -18.05 12.24
N PHE A 136 12.56 -17.05 12.76
CA PHE A 136 12.54 -16.66 14.17
C PHE A 136 12.94 -15.18 14.35
N GLY A 137 12.63 -14.62 15.52
CA GLY A 137 12.93 -13.22 15.87
C GLY A 137 11.81 -12.22 15.54
N ASN A 138 12.16 -10.94 15.44
CA ASN A 138 11.24 -9.84 15.18
C ASN A 138 11.70 -9.02 13.97
N LEU A 139 10.82 -8.84 12.97
CA LEU A 139 11.11 -8.07 11.75
C LEU A 139 11.48 -6.60 12.02
N GLU A 140 11.11 -6.05 13.17
CA GLU A 140 11.50 -4.70 13.59
C GLU A 140 12.87 -4.64 14.30
N GLY A 141 13.43 -5.80 14.68
CA GLY A 141 14.73 -5.95 15.34
C GLY A 141 15.57 -7.04 14.67
N ASP A 142 16.07 -7.97 15.48
CA ASP A 142 16.86 -9.11 15.03
C ASP A 142 15.96 -10.27 14.56
N TYR A 143 16.23 -10.85 13.40
CA TYR A 143 15.46 -11.98 12.89
C TYR A 143 16.15 -12.79 11.79
N TRP A 144 15.59 -13.97 11.56
CA TRP A 144 15.76 -14.80 10.37
C TRP A 144 14.38 -15.06 9.74
N LEU A 145 14.21 -14.78 8.44
CA LEU A 145 12.90 -14.77 7.79
C LEU A 145 12.26 -16.16 7.67
N GLY A 146 13.08 -17.22 7.55
CA GLY A 146 12.62 -18.55 7.16
C GLY A 146 12.57 -18.74 5.65
N LYS A 147 12.34 -19.99 5.21
CA LYS A 147 12.30 -20.41 3.81
C LYS A 147 10.91 -20.29 3.19
#